data_AF-A0A8J8DF82-F1
#
_entry.id   AF-A0A8J8DF82-F1
#
_cell.length_a   1.000
_cell.length_b   1.000
_cell.length_c   1.000
_cell.angle_alpha   90.00
_cell.angle_beta   90.00
_cell.angle_gamma   90.00
#
_symmetry.space_group_name_H-M   'P 1'
#
loop_
_entity.id
_entity.type
_entity.pdbx_description
1 polymer ?
#
loop_
_entity_poly.entity_id
_entity_poly.type
_entity_poly.pdbx_seq_one_letter_code
_entity_poly.pdbx_strand_id
1 'polypeptide(L)'
;MLPGFWGKRLFVFPVVLALLGFLPYGGPSLTYIQLNGTFSGGIVVPAAIAGEVVDYFEGLNATLYSFEAGVTGDEMNASITLSALRLSPPHEPADFEVIVNARPIKGTTYVPYAERIPVCIEYGGRRYRAFLTVNPVHEVKASGNWSQDYLNGASNSTLMALGDLRLILRVEESGHYVFSIMTPENFEVAAGGLVLG
;
A
#
# COMPACT_ATOMS: atom_id res chain seq x y z
N MET A 1 12.36 -34.02 -54.53
CA MET A 1 11.41 -32.91 -54.79
C MET A 1 10.91 -32.41 -53.45
N LEU A 2 10.94 -31.08 -53.32
CA LEU A 2 10.63 -30.12 -52.24
C LEU A 2 10.02 -30.56 -50.88
N PRO A 3 10.33 -29.83 -49.79
CA PRO A 3 10.09 -30.20 -48.39
C PRO A 3 8.81 -29.55 -47.80
N GLY A 4 8.16 -30.23 -46.85
CA GLY A 4 6.89 -29.79 -46.24
C GLY A 4 6.99 -29.56 -44.73
N PHE A 5 7.43 -28.35 -44.36
CA PHE A 5 7.07 -27.56 -43.18
C PHE A 5 6.81 -28.26 -41.82
N TRP A 6 7.79 -28.09 -40.92
CA TRP A 6 7.58 -28.01 -39.47
C TRP A 6 6.53 -26.93 -39.13
N GLY A 7 5.35 -27.37 -38.70
CA GLY A 7 4.32 -26.50 -38.14
C GLY A 7 4.70 -26.04 -36.72
N LYS A 8 5.09 -24.77 -36.61
CA LYS A 8 5.20 -24.02 -35.35
C LYS A 8 3.87 -24.10 -34.58
N ARG A 9 3.90 -24.65 -33.36
CA ARG A 9 2.80 -24.51 -32.40
C ARG A 9 2.72 -23.05 -31.99
N LEU A 10 1.76 -22.31 -32.58
CA LEU A 10 1.34 -21.02 -32.03
C LEU A 10 0.58 -21.30 -30.73
N PHE A 11 1.23 -20.99 -29.61
CA PHE A 11 0.57 -20.78 -28.33
C PHE A 11 -0.40 -19.59 -28.47
N VAL A 12 -1.67 -19.89 -28.73
CA VAL A 12 -2.76 -18.91 -28.60
C VAL A 12 -3.25 -18.98 -27.16
N PHE A 13 -2.55 -18.28 -26.26
CA PHE A 13 -3.03 -17.93 -24.92
C PHE A 13 -4.03 -16.75 -25.05
N PRO A 14 -4.91 -16.52 -24.05
CA PRO A 14 -6.36 -16.47 -24.18
C PRO A 14 -6.87 -15.07 -24.56
N VAL A 15 -6.75 -14.69 -25.84
CA VAL A 15 -7.43 -13.48 -26.35
C VAL A 15 -8.91 -13.77 -26.67
N VAL A 16 -9.30 -15.04 -26.78
CA VAL A 16 -10.64 -15.45 -27.20
C VAL A 16 -11.70 -15.36 -26.09
N LEU A 17 -11.30 -15.24 -24.82
CA LEU A 17 -12.26 -15.01 -23.73
C LEU A 17 -12.74 -13.55 -23.62
N ALA A 18 -12.12 -12.62 -24.34
CA ALA A 18 -12.57 -11.23 -24.41
C ALA A 18 -13.66 -10.97 -25.47
N LEU A 19 -13.90 -11.91 -26.40
CA LEU A 19 -14.80 -11.71 -27.55
C LEU A 19 -16.16 -12.43 -27.46
N LEU A 20 -16.41 -13.23 -26.41
CA LEU A 20 -17.66 -13.97 -26.21
C LEU A 20 -18.55 -13.42 -25.08
N GLY A 21 -18.48 -12.10 -24.84
CA GLY A 21 -19.30 -11.37 -23.86
C GLY A 21 -20.47 -10.60 -24.45
N PHE A 22 -21.00 -10.94 -25.64
CA PHE A 22 -22.27 -10.41 -26.12
C PHE A 22 -23.44 -11.14 -25.43
N LEU A 23 -23.66 -10.84 -24.16
CA LEU A 23 -24.95 -11.05 -23.50
C LEU A 23 -25.52 -9.66 -23.17
N PRO A 24 -26.80 -9.37 -23.46
CA PRO A 24 -27.45 -8.15 -23.01
C PRO A 24 -27.77 -8.30 -21.52
N TYR A 25 -26.74 -8.32 -20.69
CA TYR A 25 -26.90 -8.08 -19.26
C TYR A 25 -26.91 -6.57 -19.09
N GLY A 26 -28.05 -6.01 -18.65
CA GLY A 26 -28.22 -4.58 -18.33
C GLY A 26 -27.38 -4.10 -17.13
N GLY A 27 -26.18 -4.64 -16.95
CA GLY A 27 -25.19 -4.15 -16.02
C GLY A 27 -24.33 -3.04 -16.64
N PRO A 28 -23.59 -2.28 -15.83
CA PRO A 28 -22.68 -1.28 -16.33
C PRO A 28 -21.61 -1.93 -17.22
N SER A 29 -21.32 -1.32 -18.38
CA SER A 29 -20.17 -1.70 -19.20
C SER A 29 -18.90 -1.59 -18.34
N LEU A 30 -18.07 -2.63 -18.33
CA LEU A 30 -16.82 -2.68 -17.58
C LEU A 30 -15.62 -2.45 -18.51
N THR A 31 -14.63 -1.72 -18.00
CA THR A 31 -13.39 -1.39 -18.69
C THR A 31 -12.20 -1.83 -17.86
N TYR A 32 -11.24 -2.49 -18.49
CA TYR A 32 -9.92 -2.74 -17.91
C TYR A 32 -9.04 -1.51 -18.09
N ILE A 33 -8.45 -1.05 -16.99
CA ILE A 33 -7.51 0.07 -16.96
C ILE A 33 -6.15 -0.47 -16.56
N GLN A 34 -5.14 -0.12 -17.35
CA GLN A 34 -3.75 -0.31 -16.99
C GLN A 34 -3.21 0.98 -16.37
N LEU A 35 -2.90 0.94 -15.07
CA LEU A 35 -2.28 2.05 -14.36
C LEU A 35 -0.76 1.91 -14.43
N ASN A 36 -0.08 3.02 -14.68
CA ASN A 36 1.37 3.12 -14.74
C ASN A 36 1.79 4.39 -13.99
N GLY A 37 2.47 4.25 -12.86
CA GLY A 37 2.88 5.39 -12.04
C GLY A 37 3.04 4.99 -10.58
N THR A 38 2.67 5.90 -9.68
CA THR A 38 2.68 5.69 -8.22
C THR A 38 1.96 4.40 -7.83
N PHE A 39 0.86 4.10 -8.51
CA PHE A 39 0.21 2.81 -8.45
C PHE A 39 0.28 2.18 -9.85
N SER A 40 0.81 0.97 -9.94
CA SER A 40 0.90 0.23 -11.20
C SER A 40 0.20 -1.12 -11.14
N GLY A 41 -0.40 -1.52 -12.25
CA GLY A 41 -1.18 -2.76 -12.34
C GLY A 41 -2.51 -2.57 -13.07
N GLY A 42 -3.33 -3.61 -13.04
CA GLY A 42 -4.63 -3.63 -13.71
C GLY A 42 -5.80 -3.52 -12.74
N ILE A 43 -6.79 -2.69 -13.08
CA ILE A 43 -8.08 -2.62 -12.38
C ILE A 43 -9.23 -2.65 -13.38
N VAL A 44 -10.32 -3.34 -13.02
CA VAL A 44 -11.56 -3.40 -13.81
C VAL A 44 -12.63 -2.58 -13.11
N VAL A 45 -13.11 -1.53 -13.77
CA VAL A 45 -14.12 -0.60 -13.24
C VAL A 45 -15.20 -0.32 -14.29
N PRO A 46 -16.34 0.29 -13.94
CA PRO A 46 -17.32 0.74 -14.92
C PRO A 46 -16.72 1.75 -15.90
N ALA A 47 -17.07 1.63 -17.18
CA ALA A 47 -16.63 2.52 -18.25
C ALA A 47 -16.97 3.99 -17.97
N ALA A 48 -18.07 4.24 -17.23
CA ALA A 48 -18.52 5.58 -16.86
C ALA A 48 -17.53 6.37 -15.99
N ILE A 49 -16.72 5.68 -15.17
CA ILE A 49 -15.74 6.31 -14.27
C ILE A 49 -14.29 6.01 -14.68
N ALA A 50 -14.08 5.31 -15.79
CA ALA A 50 -12.77 4.78 -16.12
C ALA A 50 -11.72 5.88 -16.33
N GLY A 51 -12.10 6.99 -16.98
CA GLY A 51 -11.22 8.16 -17.14
C GLY A 51 -10.85 8.80 -15.81
N GLU A 52 -11.85 9.08 -14.96
CA GLU A 52 -11.63 9.72 -13.66
C GLU A 52 -10.80 8.83 -12.72
N VAL A 53 -10.94 7.49 -12.79
CA VAL A 53 -10.07 6.56 -12.06
C VAL A 53 -8.61 6.65 -12.54
N VAL A 54 -8.37 6.74 -13.85
CA VAL A 54 -7.01 6.95 -14.39
C VAL A 54 -6.44 8.27 -13.87
N ASP A 55 -7.16 9.37 -14.07
CA ASP A 55 -6.73 10.71 -13.68
C ASP A 55 -6.44 10.80 -12.17
N TYR A 56 -7.27 10.15 -11.35
CA TYR A 56 -7.09 10.07 -9.91
C TYR A 56 -5.77 9.38 -9.54
N PHE A 57 -5.49 8.19 -10.09
CA PHE A 57 -4.27 7.45 -9.75
C PHE A 57 -3.00 8.04 -10.36
N GLU A 58 -3.09 8.66 -11.54
CA GLU A 58 -1.97 9.38 -12.14
C GLU A 58 -1.59 10.63 -11.35
N GLY A 59 -2.57 11.33 -10.78
CA GLY A 59 -2.34 12.48 -9.90
C GLY A 59 -2.10 12.14 -8.42
N LEU A 60 -2.28 10.88 -8.01
CA LEU A 60 -2.11 10.46 -6.62
C LEU A 60 -0.64 10.46 -6.22
N ASN A 61 -0.30 11.34 -5.28
CA ASN A 61 1.04 11.39 -4.70
C ASN A 61 1.15 10.40 -3.53
N ALA A 62 2.22 9.61 -3.51
CA ALA A 62 2.56 8.76 -2.40
C ALA A 62 4.00 9.01 -1.91
N THR A 63 4.13 9.23 -0.60
CA THR A 63 5.41 9.32 0.10
C THR A 63 5.55 8.17 1.08
N LEU A 64 6.63 7.41 0.96
CA LEU A 64 6.98 6.35 1.89
C LEU A 64 7.78 6.92 3.06
N TYR A 65 7.26 6.71 4.27
CA TYR A 65 7.96 7.01 5.52
C TYR A 65 8.44 5.69 6.13
N SER A 66 9.73 5.58 6.43
CA SER A 66 10.30 4.38 7.05
C SER A 66 11.06 4.75 8.33
N PHE A 67 10.77 4.00 9.39
CA PHE A 67 11.40 4.13 10.70
C PHE A 67 12.18 2.85 10.98
N GLU A 68 13.48 2.98 11.24
CA GLU A 68 14.33 1.87 11.67
C GLU A 68 14.71 2.05 13.13
N ALA A 69 14.28 1.12 13.97
CA ALA A 69 14.64 1.08 15.39
C ALA A 69 15.60 -0.07 15.65
N GLY A 70 16.84 0.26 15.98
CA GLY A 70 17.82 -0.67 16.53
C GLY A 70 17.73 -0.74 18.05
N VAL A 71 17.93 -1.93 18.59
CA VAL A 71 18.09 -2.17 20.01
C VAL A 71 19.40 -2.91 20.25
N THR A 72 20.25 -2.31 21.07
CA THR A 72 21.45 -2.93 21.62
C THR A 72 21.08 -3.64 22.92
N GLY A 73 21.04 -4.97 22.89
CA GLY A 73 20.88 -5.80 24.08
C GLY A 73 22.23 -6.25 24.66
N ASP A 74 22.20 -6.83 25.85
CA ASP A 74 23.40 -7.33 26.53
C ASP A 74 24.00 -8.56 25.82
N GLU A 75 23.14 -9.41 25.26
CA GLU A 75 23.53 -10.66 24.57
C GLU A 75 23.41 -10.57 23.04
N MET A 76 22.42 -9.81 22.55
CA MET A 76 22.14 -9.69 21.11
C MET A 76 21.63 -8.29 20.75
N ASN A 77 22.01 -7.82 19.56
CA ASN A 77 21.43 -6.63 18.94
C ASN A 77 20.36 -7.05 17.94
N ALA A 78 19.27 -6.30 17.86
CA ALA A 78 18.23 -6.53 16.87
C ALA A 78 17.70 -5.21 16.32
N SER A 79 17.08 -5.24 15.15
CA SER A 79 16.42 -4.06 14.59
C SER A 79 15.09 -4.42 13.95
N ILE A 80 14.21 -3.42 13.88
CA ILE A 80 12.94 -3.50 13.16
C ILE A 80 12.78 -2.28 12.27
N THR A 81 12.29 -2.50 11.07
CA THR A 81 11.86 -1.42 10.17
C THR A 81 10.35 -1.43 10.04
N LEU A 82 9.71 -0.30 10.30
CA LEU A 82 8.29 -0.08 10.08
C LEU A 82 8.10 1.01 9.05
N SER A 83 7.09 0.85 8.21
CA SER A 83 6.82 1.80 7.13
C SER A 83 5.35 2.18 7.04
N ALA A 84 5.11 3.44 6.71
CA ALA A 84 3.80 4.01 6.45
C ALA A 84 3.81 4.75 5.11
N LEU A 85 2.71 4.64 4.37
CA LEU A 85 2.53 5.33 3.11
C LEU A 85 1.57 6.51 3.33
N ARG A 86 2.06 7.72 3.07
CA ARG A 86 1.23 8.92 3.01
C ARG A 86 0.68 9.06 1.60
N LEU A 87 -0.64 9.14 1.48
CA LEU A 87 -1.37 9.31 0.23
C LEU A 87 -2.02 10.68 0.21
N SER A 88 -1.76 11.44 -0.84
CA SER A 88 -2.34 12.77 -1.05
C SER A 88 -3.01 12.80 -2.43
N PRO A 89 -4.34 12.65 -2.50
CA PRO A 89 -5.05 12.64 -3.76
C PRO A 89 -5.05 14.02 -4.42
N PRO A 90 -5.13 14.09 -5.76
CA PRO A 90 -5.18 15.36 -6.49
C PRO A 90 -6.51 16.10 -6.27
N HIS A 91 -7.58 15.34 -6.03
CA HIS A 91 -8.93 15.80 -5.76
C HIS A 91 -9.72 14.67 -5.09
N GLU A 92 -10.87 14.98 -4.49
CA GLU A 92 -11.83 13.96 -4.02
C GLU A 92 -12.82 13.65 -5.15
N PRO A 93 -12.96 12.39 -5.60
CA PRO A 93 -13.90 12.05 -6.65
C PRO A 93 -15.34 12.29 -6.18
N ALA A 94 -16.20 12.78 -7.09
CA ALA A 94 -17.58 13.09 -6.76
C ALA A 94 -18.47 11.84 -6.74
N ASP A 95 -18.18 10.90 -7.63
CA ASP A 95 -19.09 9.79 -7.96
C ASP A 95 -18.65 8.44 -7.39
N PHE A 96 -17.41 8.31 -6.92
CA PHE A 96 -16.86 7.08 -6.34
C PHE A 96 -15.97 7.34 -5.13
N GLU A 97 -15.75 6.30 -4.33
CA GLU A 97 -14.80 6.33 -3.21
C GLU A 97 -13.58 5.45 -3.52
N VAL A 98 -12.39 5.97 -3.20
CA VAL A 98 -11.14 5.21 -3.30
C VAL A 98 -10.73 4.74 -1.92
N ILE A 99 -10.55 3.44 -1.78
CA ILE A 99 -10.13 2.79 -0.54
C ILE A 99 -8.81 2.07 -0.80
N VAL A 100 -7.76 2.43 -0.06
CA VAL A 100 -6.45 1.78 -0.14
C VAL A 100 -6.15 1.16 1.22
N ASN A 101 -5.80 -0.13 1.23
CA ASN A 101 -5.54 -0.91 2.43
C ASN A 101 -6.61 -0.75 3.53
N ALA A 102 -7.88 -0.91 3.12
CA ALA A 102 -9.07 -0.77 3.96
C ALA A 102 -9.30 0.65 4.55
N ARG A 103 -8.62 1.68 4.05
CA ARG A 103 -8.86 3.08 4.42
C ARG A 103 -9.42 3.89 3.25
N PRO A 104 -10.55 4.60 3.42
CA PRO A 104 -10.96 5.64 2.49
C PRO A 104 -9.88 6.71 2.37
N ILE A 105 -9.61 7.14 1.14
CA ILE A 105 -8.64 8.20 0.87
C ILE A 105 -9.41 9.51 0.73
N LYS A 106 -9.39 10.30 1.81
CA LYS A 106 -10.01 11.64 1.91
C LYS A 106 -8.95 12.62 2.40
N GLY A 107 -8.65 13.63 1.60
CA GLY A 107 -7.45 14.46 1.78
C GLY A 107 -6.17 13.62 2.00
N THR A 108 -5.22 14.17 2.77
CA THR A 108 -4.01 13.42 3.15
C THR A 108 -4.37 12.27 4.09
N THR A 109 -4.07 11.03 3.70
CA THR A 109 -4.36 9.82 4.46
C THR A 109 -3.10 8.97 4.64
N TYR A 110 -2.94 8.32 5.79
CA TYR A 110 -1.84 7.40 6.07
C TYR A 110 -2.33 5.95 6.09
N VAL A 111 -1.64 5.07 5.38
CA VAL A 111 -1.94 3.63 5.31
C VAL A 111 -0.70 2.79 5.60
N PRO A 112 -0.84 1.56 6.15
CA PRO A 112 0.29 0.64 6.24
C PRO A 112 0.86 0.36 4.86
N TYR A 113 2.19 0.40 4.73
CA TYR A 113 2.87 0.16 3.46
C TYR A 113 3.02 -1.34 3.15
N ALA A 114 2.81 -1.69 1.89
CA ALA A 114 3.22 -2.95 1.29
C ALA A 114 3.53 -2.69 -0.19
N GLU A 115 4.50 -3.41 -0.75
CA GLU A 115 4.86 -3.27 -2.18
C GLU A 115 3.65 -3.53 -3.09
N ARG A 116 2.83 -4.54 -2.75
CA ARG A 116 1.53 -4.78 -3.37
C ARG A 116 0.42 -4.51 -2.37
N ILE A 117 -0.38 -3.49 -2.64
CA ILE A 117 -1.41 -2.99 -1.72
C ILE A 117 -2.81 -3.24 -2.30
N PRO A 118 -3.79 -3.69 -1.48
CA PRO A 118 -5.15 -3.82 -1.94
C PRO A 118 -5.79 -2.45 -2.12
N VAL A 119 -6.45 -2.28 -3.27
CA VAL A 119 -7.19 -1.09 -3.67
C VAL A 119 -8.61 -1.48 -4.00
N CYS A 120 -9.57 -0.66 -3.59
CA CYS A 120 -10.98 -0.83 -3.86
C CYS A 120 -11.59 0.50 -4.31
N ILE A 121 -12.27 0.49 -5.45
CA ILE A 121 -13.12 1.58 -5.91
C ILE A 121 -14.56 1.21 -5.57
N GLU A 122 -15.26 2.05 -4.82
CA GLU A 122 -16.68 1.88 -4.54
C GLU A 122 -17.51 2.85 -5.39
N TYR A 123 -18.37 2.30 -6.26
CA TYR A 123 -19.20 3.08 -7.20
C TYR A 123 -20.55 2.41 -7.39
N GLY A 124 -21.64 3.18 -7.28
CA GLY A 124 -23.01 2.69 -7.46
C GLY A 124 -23.37 1.50 -6.54
N GLY A 125 -22.86 1.50 -5.30
CA GLY A 125 -23.05 0.42 -4.33
C GLY A 125 -22.28 -0.87 -4.63
N ARG A 126 -21.32 -0.85 -5.56
CA ARG A 126 -20.47 -1.99 -5.93
C ARG A 126 -19.00 -1.69 -5.66
N ARG A 127 -18.25 -2.75 -5.35
CA ARG A 127 -16.81 -2.68 -5.04
C ARG A 127 -15.99 -3.33 -6.14
N TYR A 128 -15.04 -2.57 -6.68
CA TYR A 128 -14.10 -3.00 -7.72
C TYR A 128 -12.71 -3.08 -7.12
N ARG A 129 -12.16 -4.30 -6.99
CA ARG A 129 -10.96 -4.56 -6.20
C ARG A 129 -9.79 -4.95 -7.08
N ALA A 130 -8.59 -4.50 -6.71
CA ALA A 130 -7.33 -4.90 -7.32
C ALA A 130 -6.21 -4.93 -6.27
N PHE A 131 -5.10 -5.58 -6.62
CA PHE A 131 -3.82 -5.42 -5.92
C PHE A 131 -2.90 -4.66 -6.85
N LEU A 132 -2.54 -3.44 -6.46
CA LEU A 132 -1.67 -2.57 -7.22
C LEU A 132 -0.29 -2.52 -6.57
N THR A 133 0.75 -2.45 -7.40
CA THR A 133 2.11 -2.22 -6.94
C THR A 133 2.29 -0.74 -6.65
N VAL A 134 2.84 -0.40 -5.48
CA VAL A 134 3.12 0.98 -5.09
C VAL A 134 4.56 1.32 -5.44
N ASN A 135 4.75 2.40 -6.19
CA ASN A 135 6.04 3.00 -6.51
C ASN A 135 6.05 4.42 -5.91
N PRO A 136 6.42 4.59 -4.63
CA PRO A 136 6.37 5.90 -3.97
C PRO A 136 7.19 6.94 -4.74
N VAL A 137 6.66 8.15 -4.86
CA VAL A 137 7.34 9.28 -5.53
C VAL A 137 8.53 9.75 -4.70
N HIS A 138 8.36 9.70 -3.37
CA HIS A 138 9.35 10.12 -2.40
C HIS A 138 9.51 9.05 -1.32
N GLU A 139 10.72 8.95 -0.80
CA GLU A 139 11.04 8.10 0.34
C GLU A 139 11.78 8.94 1.39
N VAL A 140 11.30 8.87 2.63
CA VAL A 140 11.87 9.55 3.79
C VAL A 140 12.17 8.51 4.84
N LYS A 141 13.39 8.53 5.39
CA LYS A 141 13.84 7.56 6.38
C LYS A 141 14.37 8.23 7.64
N ALA A 142 14.10 7.63 8.78
CA ALA A 142 14.74 7.94 10.05
C ALA A 142 15.20 6.64 10.71
N SER A 143 16.37 6.69 11.34
CA SER A 143 16.91 5.57 12.10
C SER A 143 17.42 6.03 13.46
N GLY A 144 17.33 5.14 14.44
CA GLY A 144 17.84 5.36 15.78
C GLY A 144 18.23 4.04 16.42
N ASN A 145 19.14 4.09 17.40
CA ASN A 145 19.59 2.93 18.14
C ASN A 145 19.55 3.23 19.63
N TRP A 146 18.96 2.32 20.41
CA TRP A 146 18.75 2.48 21.85
C TRP A 146 19.26 1.25 22.62
N SER A 147 19.70 1.44 23.86
CA SER A 147 19.99 0.30 24.73
C SER A 147 18.70 -0.32 25.26
N GLN A 148 18.74 -1.63 25.51
CA GLN A 148 17.67 -2.35 26.21
C GLN A 148 17.31 -1.69 27.54
N ASP A 149 18.30 -1.30 28.34
CA ASP A 149 18.10 -0.60 29.62
C ASP A 149 17.27 0.68 29.48
N TYR A 150 17.52 1.47 28.43
CA TYR A 150 16.75 2.67 28.18
C TYR A 150 15.31 2.33 27.78
N LEU A 151 15.13 1.40 26.84
CA LEU A 151 13.81 1.09 26.30
C LEU A 151 12.88 0.47 27.36
N ASN A 152 13.41 -0.38 28.23
CA ASN A 152 12.66 -0.96 29.35
C ASN A 152 12.01 0.10 30.26
N GLY A 153 12.62 1.29 30.38
CA GLY A 153 12.07 2.42 31.14
C GLY A 153 11.28 3.44 30.31
N ALA A 154 11.19 3.28 28.99
CA ALA A 154 10.69 4.30 28.07
C ALA A 154 9.32 3.95 27.43
N SER A 155 8.52 3.09 28.05
CA SER A 155 7.20 2.71 27.53
C SER A 155 6.30 3.93 27.29
N ASN A 156 5.54 3.92 26.19
CA ASN A 156 4.70 4.99 25.65
C ASN A 156 5.46 6.29 25.26
N SER A 157 6.79 6.26 25.22
CA SER A 157 7.56 7.41 24.73
C SER A 157 7.58 7.49 23.21
N THR A 158 7.75 8.71 22.69
CA THR A 158 8.12 8.92 21.29
C THR A 158 9.63 8.76 21.15
N LEU A 159 10.05 7.74 20.41
CA LEU A 159 11.47 7.48 20.16
C LEU A 159 12.02 8.39 19.06
N MET A 160 11.24 8.61 18.01
CA MET A 160 11.61 9.48 16.90
C MET A 160 10.38 10.03 16.18
N ALA A 161 10.58 11.14 15.47
CA ALA A 161 9.57 11.78 14.64
C ALA A 161 10.11 12.00 13.22
N LEU A 162 9.25 11.82 12.22
CA LEU A 162 9.59 11.97 10.81
C LEU A 162 8.41 12.62 10.08
N GLY A 163 8.55 13.89 9.72
CA GLY A 163 7.41 14.69 9.27
C GLY A 163 6.35 14.77 10.38
N ASP A 164 5.11 14.43 10.03
CA ASP A 164 3.98 14.44 10.96
C ASP A 164 3.81 13.12 11.73
N LEU A 165 4.64 12.11 11.43
CA LEU A 165 4.55 10.78 12.02
C LEU A 165 5.51 10.61 13.20
N ARG A 166 5.09 9.81 14.18
CA ARG A 166 5.90 9.48 15.37
C ARG A 166 6.03 7.98 15.52
N LEU A 167 7.21 7.52 15.92
CA LEU A 167 7.43 6.15 16.37
C LEU A 167 7.27 6.10 17.89
N ILE A 168 6.26 5.39 18.35
CA ILE A 168 5.97 5.16 19.78
C ILE A 168 6.46 3.77 20.17
N LEU A 169 7.06 3.67 21.35
CA LEU A 169 7.41 2.40 21.99
C LEU A 169 6.32 1.96 22.96
N ARG A 170 5.99 0.68 22.99
CA ARG A 170 5.31 0.02 24.11
C ARG A 170 6.16 -1.15 24.57
N VAL A 171 6.42 -1.23 25.87
CA VAL A 171 7.14 -2.36 26.48
C VAL A 171 6.09 -3.34 27.00
N GLU A 172 6.11 -4.57 26.50
CA GLU A 172 5.24 -5.65 27.01
C GLU A 172 5.86 -6.29 28.24
N GLU A 173 7.15 -6.60 28.15
CA GLU A 173 8.01 -7.08 29.22
C GLU A 173 9.46 -6.73 28.90
N SER A 174 10.38 -6.91 29.85
CA SER A 174 11.80 -6.60 29.61
C SER A 174 12.32 -7.36 28.39
N GLY A 175 12.87 -6.65 27.41
CA GLY A 175 13.37 -7.24 26.16
C GLY A 175 12.29 -7.47 25.09
N HIS A 176 11.00 -7.25 25.38
CA HIS A 176 9.89 -7.43 24.46
C HIS A 176 9.20 -6.10 24.18
N TYR A 177 9.38 -5.62 22.95
CA TYR A 177 8.98 -4.28 22.53
C TYR A 177 7.98 -4.34 21.39
N VAL A 178 7.01 -3.43 21.41
CA VAL A 178 6.13 -3.13 20.29
C VAL A 178 6.41 -1.70 19.85
N PHE A 179 6.71 -1.52 18.58
CA PHE A 179 6.90 -0.22 17.97
C PHE A 179 5.67 0.09 17.11
N SER A 180 5.13 1.30 17.24
CA SER A 180 3.94 1.74 16.50
C SER A 180 4.19 3.09 15.81
N ILE A 181 3.82 3.20 14.54
CA ILE A 181 3.79 4.46 13.81
C ILE A 181 2.43 5.13 14.08
N MET A 182 2.47 6.30 14.70
CA MET A 182 1.29 7.10 15.04
C MET A 182 1.19 8.37 14.19
N THR A 183 -0.02 8.71 13.77
CA THR A 183 -0.34 10.02 13.14
C THR A 183 -0.47 11.14 14.20
N PRO A 184 -0.58 12.42 13.79
CA PRO A 184 -0.88 13.52 14.69
C PRO A 184 -2.19 13.33 15.48
N GLU A 185 -3.18 12.66 14.89
CA GLU A 185 -4.48 12.36 15.49
C GLU A 185 -4.43 11.14 16.45
N ASN A 186 -3.23 10.65 16.78
CA ASN A 186 -2.97 9.46 17.62
C ASN A 186 -3.56 8.17 17.04
N PHE A 187 -3.51 8.04 15.72
CA PHE A 187 -3.96 6.86 15.04
C PHE A 187 -2.80 5.94 14.66
N GLU A 188 -2.93 4.65 14.99
CA GLU A 188 -1.92 3.65 14.65
C GLU A 188 -2.03 3.26 13.17
N VAL A 189 -0.96 3.52 12.41
CA VAL A 189 -0.86 3.20 10.99
C VAL A 189 -0.25 1.82 10.78
N ALA A 190 0.81 1.50 11.52
CA ALA A 190 1.52 0.23 11.45
C ALA A 190 2.18 -0.05 12.80
N ALA A 191 2.30 -1.32 13.16
CA ALA A 191 2.99 -1.76 14.35
C ALA A 191 3.79 -3.04 14.09
N GLY A 192 4.84 -3.27 14.88
CA GLY A 192 5.61 -4.50 14.83
C GLY A 192 6.34 -4.76 16.14
N GLY A 193 6.52 -6.04 16.46
CA GLY A 193 7.18 -6.51 17.67
C GLY A 193 8.65 -6.83 17.44
N LEU A 194 9.47 -6.58 18.45
CA LEU A 194 10.86 -7.01 18.52
C LEU A 194 11.09 -7.69 19.88
N VAL A 195 11.63 -8.91 19.82
CA VAL A 195 11.97 -9.71 21.00
C VAL A 195 13.48 -9.91 21.03
N LEU A 196 14.11 -9.50 22.12
CA LEU A 196 15.48 -9.84 22.46
C LEU A 196 15.43 -11.06 23.38
N GLY A 197 16.17 -12.11 23.02
CA GLY A 197 16.25 -13.37 23.75
C GLY A 197 17.67 -13.73 24.09
#